data_AF-A0A7K9YGT4-F1
#
_entry.id   AF-A0A7K9YGT4-F1
#
_cell.length_a   1.000
_cell.length_b   1.000
_cell.length_c   1.000
_cell.angle_alpha   90.00
_cell.angle_beta   90.00
_cell.angle_gamma   90.00
#
_symmetry.space_group_name_H-M   'P 1'
#
loop_
_entity.id
_entity.type
_entity.pdbx_description
1 polymer ?
#
loop_
_entity_poly.entity_id
_entity_poly.type
_entity_poly.pdbx_seq_one_letter_code
_entity_poly.pdbx_strand_id
1 'polypeptide(L)'
;FLFFLSRNFRCDCGNSKFKNLQCKLLPEKGKVNSGNKYNDNFYGLYCTCKRPYPDPEDEIPDEMIQCIVCEDWFHGRHLGAVPPDSGDFHEMVCQACMKHCHFLWAYASQFAVPALTKANSLEDEGIVLNVEESEEQKKEIKKESRPEHQEIKEEKQAEQINEPSTSSGSACSECSERSFSIQVGVRSEEAGCKLKELQSKQVLKKDTATFWPSNWRSKLCTCEDCLKMYAELEVQFLTDECDTVLAYENKGTNDQETDRRDPLMDTLNSMNRVQQVELICEYNDLKTELTDYLRRFADEGTVVKREDIQHFFEEFQSRKRRRTNRMQYYCS
;
A
#
# COMPACT_ATOMS: atom_id res chain seq x y z
N PHE A 1 6.32 5.60 -11.16
CA PHE A 1 6.71 4.78 -10.00
C PHE A 1 6.37 5.50 -8.72
N LEU A 2 5.51 4.90 -7.90
CA LEU A 2 5.31 5.34 -6.53
C LEU A 2 6.55 4.90 -5.73
N PHE A 3 7.30 5.86 -5.19
CA PHE A 3 8.46 5.60 -4.32
C PHE A 3 7.96 5.23 -2.92
N PHE A 4 7.40 4.03 -2.77
CA PHE A 4 6.71 3.64 -1.53
C PHE A 4 7.63 3.55 -0.31
N LEU A 5 8.92 3.25 -0.49
CA LEU A 5 9.86 3.00 0.62
C LEU A 5 11.23 3.66 0.40
N SER A 6 11.30 4.97 0.16
CA SER A 6 12.59 5.65 0.25
C SER A 6 12.87 6.11 1.67
N ARG A 7 13.61 5.29 2.43
CA ARG A 7 13.67 5.38 3.90
C ARG A 7 14.37 6.62 4.42
N ASN A 8 15.33 7.14 3.66
CA ASN A 8 16.19 8.25 4.07
C ASN A 8 16.06 9.49 3.19
N PHE A 9 15.04 9.54 2.32
CA PHE A 9 14.83 10.69 1.44
C PHE A 9 13.94 11.75 2.09
N ARG A 10 14.40 13.00 2.05
CA ARG A 10 13.69 14.18 2.56
C ARG A 10 13.41 15.17 1.43
N CYS A 11 12.25 15.82 1.50
CA CYS A 11 11.83 16.77 0.46
C CYS A 11 12.77 17.97 0.33
N ASP A 12 13.24 18.25 -0.89
CA ASP A 12 14.10 19.39 -1.18
C ASP A 12 13.34 20.68 -1.57
N CYS A 13 12.03 20.64 -1.85
CA CYS A 13 11.24 21.80 -2.32
C CYS A 13 11.35 23.05 -1.42
N GLY A 14 12.11 24.08 -1.78
CA GLY A 14 12.33 25.27 -0.93
C GLY A 14 13.55 25.24 -0.04
N ASN A 15 14.45 24.27 -0.23
CA ASN A 15 15.80 24.38 0.32
C ASN A 15 16.73 24.98 -0.74
N SER A 16 18.03 25.03 -0.46
CA SER A 16 18.99 25.64 -1.39
C SER A 16 19.10 24.96 -2.76
N LYS A 17 18.67 23.69 -2.91
CA LYS A 17 18.61 22.99 -4.20
C LYS A 17 17.42 23.43 -5.05
N PHE A 18 16.29 23.78 -4.44
CA PHE A 18 15.06 24.19 -5.13
C PHE A 18 14.51 25.49 -4.56
N LYS A 19 15.22 26.59 -4.78
CA LYS A 19 14.93 27.91 -4.19
C LYS A 19 13.62 28.55 -4.66
N ASN A 20 13.14 28.16 -5.84
CA ASN A 20 11.95 28.77 -6.46
C ASN A 20 10.64 28.09 -6.04
N LEU A 21 10.70 27.10 -5.16
CA LEU A 21 9.54 26.35 -4.67
C LEU A 21 9.41 26.56 -3.16
N GLN A 22 8.19 26.62 -2.63
CA GLN A 22 7.96 26.56 -1.19
C GLN A 22 7.40 25.17 -0.84
N CYS A 23 7.90 24.57 0.24
CA CYS A 23 7.35 23.30 0.71
C CYS A 23 6.01 23.56 1.38
N LYS A 24 4.93 22.92 0.90
CA LYS A 24 3.61 22.99 1.55
C LYS A 24 3.50 22.10 2.79
N LEU A 25 4.35 21.09 2.89
CA LEU A 25 4.32 20.09 3.96
C LEU A 25 5.26 20.43 5.12
N LEU A 26 6.44 20.98 4.81
CA LEU A 26 7.45 21.33 5.80
C LEU A 26 8.14 22.67 5.46
N PRO A 27 7.58 23.80 5.92
CA PRO A 27 8.08 25.13 5.59
C PRO A 27 9.50 25.39 6.12
N GLU A 28 9.79 24.91 7.34
CA GLU A 28 11.08 25.10 7.99
C GLU A 28 11.99 23.89 7.77
N LYS A 29 13.18 24.13 7.19
CA LYS A 29 14.13 23.06 6.91
C LYS A 29 15.55 23.55 6.74
N GLY A 30 16.48 22.59 6.83
CA GLY A 30 17.89 22.84 6.64
C GLY A 30 18.26 23.33 5.23
N LYS A 31 19.46 23.93 5.16
CA LYS A 31 20.25 24.28 3.95
C LYS A 31 20.03 23.31 2.79
N VAL A 32 20.38 22.07 3.10
CA VAL A 32 20.53 20.93 2.23
C VAL A 32 20.17 19.69 3.03
N ASN A 33 19.64 18.67 2.37
CA ASN A 33 19.45 17.36 2.96
C ASN A 33 20.69 16.51 2.70
N SER A 34 21.65 16.50 3.63
CA SER A 34 22.91 15.74 3.49
C SER A 34 22.69 14.22 3.46
N GLY A 35 21.60 13.74 4.03
CA GLY A 35 21.22 12.31 4.02
C GLY A 35 20.58 11.84 2.71
N ASN A 36 20.15 12.75 1.83
CA ASN A 36 19.55 12.36 0.56
C ASN A 36 20.63 11.76 -0.36
N LYS A 37 20.45 10.50 -0.73
CA LYS A 37 21.25 9.82 -1.76
C LYS A 37 20.49 9.89 -3.09
N TYR A 38 21.09 10.49 -4.12
CA TYR A 38 20.50 10.61 -5.46
C TYR A 38 21.19 9.58 -6.35
N ASN A 39 20.60 8.40 -6.45
CA ASN A 39 21.07 7.33 -7.33
C ASN A 39 20.51 7.51 -8.74
N ASP A 40 20.80 6.55 -9.62
CA ASP A 40 20.37 6.56 -11.02
C ASP A 40 18.85 6.67 -11.18
N ASN A 41 18.06 6.13 -10.23
CA ASN A 41 16.59 6.29 -10.23
C ASN A 41 16.18 7.77 -10.26
N PHE A 42 16.94 8.64 -9.58
CA PHE A 42 16.65 10.07 -9.55
C PHE A 42 16.87 10.73 -10.93
N TYR A 43 17.78 10.16 -11.73
CA TYR A 43 18.04 10.59 -13.09
C TYR A 43 17.17 9.85 -14.12
N GLY A 44 16.20 9.05 -13.66
CA GLY A 44 15.32 8.27 -14.51
C GLY A 44 16.02 7.11 -15.20
N LEU A 45 17.12 6.58 -14.63
CA LEU A 45 17.84 5.43 -15.13
C LEU A 45 17.72 4.28 -14.13
N TYR A 46 17.37 3.10 -14.61
CA TYR A 46 17.01 1.99 -13.76
C TYR A 46 17.78 0.73 -14.13
N CYS A 47 17.75 -0.24 -13.21
CA CYS A 47 18.28 -1.58 -13.38
C CYS A 47 19.82 -1.58 -13.63
N THR A 48 20.39 -2.77 -13.77
CA THR A 48 21.79 -2.93 -14.18
C THR A 48 22.04 -2.46 -15.62
N CYS A 49 21.01 -2.35 -16.45
CA CYS A 49 21.11 -1.88 -17.83
C CYS A 49 21.15 -0.35 -17.99
N LYS A 50 20.88 0.42 -16.92
CA LYS A 50 20.92 1.89 -16.91
C LYS A 50 20.07 2.52 -18.02
N ARG A 51 18.84 2.04 -18.14
CA ARG A 51 17.88 2.51 -19.15
C ARG A 51 16.69 3.23 -18.50
N PRO A 52 16.04 4.15 -19.22
CA PRO A 52 14.82 4.80 -18.75
C PRO A 52 13.65 3.82 -18.68
N TYR A 53 12.58 4.24 -18.02
CA TYR A 53 11.32 3.50 -18.04
C TYR A 53 10.11 4.46 -18.11
N PRO A 54 9.16 4.24 -19.03
CA PRO A 54 9.22 3.26 -20.12
C PRO A 54 10.38 3.56 -21.09
N ASP A 55 11.08 2.51 -21.54
CA ASP A 55 12.19 2.66 -22.49
C ASP A 55 11.63 2.69 -23.92
N PRO A 56 11.74 3.81 -24.66
CA PRO A 56 11.22 3.90 -26.03
C PRO A 56 11.97 3.01 -27.02
N GLU A 57 13.18 2.56 -26.67
CA GLU A 57 14.00 1.66 -27.50
C GLU A 57 13.82 0.18 -27.11
N ASP A 58 13.04 -0.11 -26.07
CA ASP A 58 12.78 -1.47 -25.62
C ASP A 58 11.35 -1.89 -25.96
N GLU A 59 11.23 -2.76 -26.96
CA GLU A 59 9.96 -3.30 -27.40
C GLU A 59 9.41 -4.38 -26.46
N ILE A 60 10.20 -4.84 -25.49
CA ILE A 60 9.83 -5.92 -24.57
C ILE A 60 9.24 -5.30 -23.29
N PRO A 61 7.91 -5.33 -23.10
CA PRO A 61 7.31 -4.90 -21.86
C PRO A 61 7.83 -5.77 -20.71
N ASP A 62 8.22 -5.12 -19.61
CA ASP A 62 8.73 -5.79 -18.42
C ASP A 62 8.16 -5.11 -17.19
N GLU A 63 7.73 -5.91 -16.24
CA GLU A 63 7.34 -5.40 -14.93
C GLU A 63 8.62 -5.21 -14.10
N MET A 64 8.90 -3.97 -13.73
CA MET A 64 10.04 -3.67 -12.89
C MET A 64 9.73 -4.01 -11.42
N ILE A 65 10.68 -4.65 -10.75
CA ILE A 65 10.59 -5.04 -9.35
C ILE A 65 11.61 -4.23 -8.56
N GLN A 66 11.16 -3.57 -7.48
CA GLN A 66 12.04 -2.80 -6.62
C GLN A 66 12.78 -3.71 -5.63
N CYS A 67 14.09 -3.52 -5.49
CA CYS A 67 14.86 -4.17 -4.43
C CYS A 67 14.64 -3.45 -3.10
N ILE A 68 14.28 -4.20 -2.05
CA ILE A 68 14.01 -3.61 -0.73
C ILE A 68 15.25 -3.07 0.00
N VAL A 69 16.47 -3.46 -0.41
CA VAL A 69 17.72 -3.06 0.24
C VAL A 69 18.31 -1.80 -0.38
N CYS A 70 18.49 -1.77 -1.71
CA CYS A 70 19.06 -0.61 -2.40
C CYS A 70 18.03 0.37 -2.95
N GLU A 71 16.73 0.04 -2.84
CA GLU A 71 15.62 0.86 -3.34
C GLU A 71 15.66 1.09 -4.88
N ASP A 72 16.51 0.36 -5.61
CA ASP A 72 16.66 0.38 -7.07
C ASP A 72 15.64 -0.55 -7.76
N TRP A 73 15.22 -0.18 -8.97
CA TRP A 73 14.23 -0.90 -9.77
C TRP A 73 14.90 -1.77 -10.82
N PHE A 74 14.47 -3.01 -10.96
CA PHE A 74 15.08 -3.97 -11.88
C PHE A 74 14.05 -4.59 -12.81
N HIS A 75 14.39 -4.69 -14.09
CA HIS A 75 13.66 -5.51 -15.05
C HIS A 75 13.71 -6.97 -14.62
N GLY A 76 12.59 -7.70 -14.71
CA GLY A 76 12.52 -9.11 -14.33
C GLY A 76 13.56 -9.96 -15.06
N ARG A 77 13.82 -9.65 -16.35
CA ARG A 77 14.84 -10.34 -17.16
C ARG A 77 16.28 -10.16 -16.72
N HIS A 78 16.60 -9.10 -15.95
CA HIS A 78 17.96 -8.78 -15.51
C HIS A 78 18.25 -9.22 -14.06
N LEU A 79 17.37 -10.01 -13.45
CA LEU A 79 17.52 -10.50 -12.07
C LEU A 79 18.32 -11.81 -11.95
N GLY A 80 18.68 -12.44 -13.07
CA GLY A 80 19.38 -13.74 -13.10
C GLY A 80 18.48 -14.94 -12.77
N ALA A 81 17.24 -14.71 -12.36
CA ALA A 81 16.20 -15.70 -12.18
C ALA A 81 14.89 -15.20 -12.79
N VAL A 82 13.97 -16.11 -13.15
CA VAL A 82 12.62 -15.71 -13.52
C VAL A 82 11.87 -15.37 -12.22
N PRO A 83 11.31 -14.15 -12.11
CA PRO A 83 10.43 -13.83 -10.99
C PRO A 83 9.29 -14.85 -10.89
N PRO A 84 8.91 -15.29 -9.69
CA PRO A 84 7.66 -16.03 -9.48
C PRO A 84 6.46 -15.20 -9.94
N ASP A 85 5.30 -15.84 -10.10
CA ASP A 85 4.09 -15.14 -10.51
C ASP A 85 3.69 -14.07 -9.48
N SER A 86 3.02 -13.02 -9.96
CA SER A 86 2.57 -11.91 -9.11
C SER A 86 1.64 -12.43 -8.01
N GLY A 87 2.08 -12.34 -6.76
CA GLY A 87 1.34 -12.84 -5.58
C GLY A 87 2.09 -13.93 -4.79
N ASP A 88 3.01 -14.66 -5.43
CA ASP A 88 3.79 -15.70 -4.76
C ASP A 88 4.90 -15.13 -3.86
N PHE A 89 5.33 -13.90 -4.16
CA PHE A 89 6.31 -13.14 -3.39
C PHE A 89 5.78 -11.75 -3.08
N HIS A 90 6.31 -11.17 -2.00
CA HIS A 90 5.96 -9.81 -1.58
C HIS A 90 7.16 -8.87 -1.70
N GLU A 91 8.38 -9.40 -1.66
CA GLU A 91 9.59 -8.58 -1.69
C GLU A 91 10.73 -9.26 -2.43
N MET A 92 11.66 -8.44 -2.93
CA MET A 92 12.81 -8.89 -3.69
C MET A 92 14.10 -8.25 -3.16
N VAL A 93 15.15 -9.05 -3.03
CA VAL A 93 16.52 -8.59 -2.79
C VAL A 93 17.35 -8.92 -4.02
N CYS A 94 17.94 -7.92 -4.65
CA CYS A 94 18.69 -8.09 -5.89
C CYS A 94 19.99 -8.85 -5.62
N GLN A 95 20.59 -9.40 -6.69
CA GLN A 95 21.84 -10.16 -6.63
C GLN A 95 22.96 -9.41 -5.88
N ALA A 96 23.16 -8.11 -6.17
CA ALA A 96 24.20 -7.31 -5.52
C ALA A 96 23.93 -7.12 -4.02
N CYS A 97 22.68 -6.91 -3.63
CA CYS A 97 22.29 -6.79 -2.22
C CYS A 97 22.34 -8.13 -1.48
N MET A 98 22.05 -9.25 -2.14
CA MET A 98 22.27 -10.58 -1.55
C MET A 98 23.76 -10.90 -1.35
N LYS A 99 24.64 -10.37 -2.22
CA LYS A 99 26.09 -10.40 -1.98
C LYS A 99 26.45 -9.51 -0.79
N HIS A 100 26.00 -8.26 -0.75
CA HIS A 100 26.33 -7.38 0.39
C HIS A 100 25.79 -7.93 1.73
N CYS A 101 24.53 -8.34 1.76
CA CYS A 101 23.83 -8.90 2.91
C CYS A 101 23.97 -10.44 2.95
N HIS A 102 25.21 -10.95 3.00
CA HIS A 102 25.51 -12.38 2.92
C HIS A 102 24.74 -13.25 3.94
N PHE A 103 24.33 -12.70 5.09
CA PHE A 103 23.57 -13.42 6.10
C PHE A 103 22.18 -13.89 5.58
N LEU A 104 21.61 -13.18 4.60
CA LEU A 104 20.30 -13.50 4.03
C LEU A 104 20.29 -14.87 3.35
N TRP A 105 21.43 -15.37 2.86
CA TRP A 105 21.51 -16.70 2.27
C TRP A 105 21.11 -17.82 3.25
N ALA A 106 21.41 -17.66 4.54
CA ALA A 106 21.03 -18.62 5.57
C ALA A 106 19.50 -18.70 5.76
N TYR A 107 18.79 -17.60 5.50
CA TYR A 107 17.33 -17.55 5.52
C TYR A 107 16.71 -18.00 4.20
N ALA A 108 17.34 -17.63 3.08
CA ALA A 108 16.83 -17.91 1.74
C ALA A 108 16.68 -19.41 1.47
N SER A 109 17.60 -20.23 2.01
CA SER A 109 17.56 -21.69 1.86
C SER A 109 16.30 -22.34 2.43
N GLN A 110 15.59 -21.69 3.35
CA GLN A 110 14.40 -22.22 4.01
C GLN A 110 13.13 -21.43 3.74
N PHE A 111 13.25 -20.13 3.48
CA PHE A 111 12.10 -19.22 3.45
C PHE A 111 11.94 -18.46 2.13
N ALA A 112 12.90 -18.51 1.22
CA ALA A 112 12.73 -17.86 -0.07
C ALA A 112 11.69 -18.59 -0.92
N VAL A 113 10.96 -17.82 -1.74
CA VAL A 113 10.07 -18.36 -2.76
C VAL A 113 10.94 -19.03 -3.84
N PRO A 114 10.64 -20.27 -4.25
CA PRO A 114 11.39 -20.94 -5.31
C PRO A 114 11.31 -20.13 -6.61
N ALA A 115 12.45 -19.64 -7.09
CA ALA A 115 12.53 -19.00 -8.39
C ALA A 115 12.85 -20.03 -9.48
N LEU A 116 12.19 -19.92 -10.63
CA LEU A 116 12.53 -20.73 -11.80
C LEU A 116 13.87 -20.23 -12.36
N THR A 117 14.90 -21.07 -12.34
CA THR A 117 16.21 -20.73 -12.89
C THR A 117 16.23 -20.93 -14.40
N LYS A 118 16.72 -19.92 -15.14
CA LYS A 118 16.79 -19.91 -16.62
C LYS A 118 17.85 -20.86 -17.23
N ALA A 119 18.39 -21.82 -16.47
CA ALA A 119 19.38 -22.78 -16.96
C ALA A 119 19.20 -24.17 -16.31
N ASN A 120 18.45 -25.01 -17.02
CA ASN A 120 18.72 -26.42 -17.36
C ASN A 120 17.43 -27.24 -17.30
N SER A 121 16.79 -27.39 -18.46
CA SER A 121 16.08 -28.62 -18.77
C SER A 121 17.09 -29.77 -18.71
N LEU A 122 16.72 -30.83 -18.00
CA LEU A 122 17.44 -32.08 -17.72
C LEU A 122 18.28 -32.06 -16.43
N GLU A 123 17.83 -32.91 -15.50
CA GLU A 123 18.53 -33.45 -14.31
C GLU A 123 18.49 -32.60 -13.03
N ASP A 124 17.39 -32.70 -12.27
CA ASP A 124 17.46 -33.17 -10.87
C ASP A 124 16.07 -33.66 -10.42
N GLU A 125 15.89 -34.98 -10.44
CA GLU A 125 14.74 -35.70 -9.89
C GLU A 125 14.96 -35.90 -8.39
N GLY A 126 13.95 -35.53 -7.58
CA GLY A 126 13.78 -36.17 -6.29
C GLY A 126 13.22 -35.28 -5.18
N ILE A 127 11.91 -35.00 -5.22
CA ILE A 127 11.07 -35.02 -4.02
C ILE A 127 9.72 -35.64 -4.42
N VAL A 128 9.46 -36.81 -3.88
CA VAL A 128 8.18 -37.53 -3.97
C VAL A 128 7.20 -36.82 -3.03
N LEU A 129 6.15 -36.19 -3.56
CA LEU A 129 4.98 -35.80 -2.77
C LEU A 129 3.81 -36.67 -3.20
N ASN A 130 3.46 -37.61 -2.33
CA ASN A 130 2.17 -38.29 -2.34
C ASN A 130 1.06 -37.25 -2.21
N VAL A 131 0.29 -37.07 -3.28
CA VAL A 131 -0.96 -36.32 -3.25
C VAL A 131 -2.06 -37.31 -2.85
N GLU A 132 -2.56 -37.20 -1.63
CA GLU A 132 -3.90 -37.69 -1.32
C GLU A 132 -4.89 -36.58 -1.67
N GLU A 133 -5.52 -36.78 -2.82
CA GLU A 133 -6.63 -36.00 -3.34
C GLU A 133 -7.86 -36.23 -2.45
N SER A 134 -8.46 -35.15 -1.95
CA SER A 134 -9.83 -35.21 -1.43
C SER A 134 -10.62 -34.03 -1.99
N GLU A 135 -11.50 -34.37 -2.92
CA GLU A 135 -12.53 -33.50 -3.47
C GLU A 135 -13.67 -33.24 -2.48
N GLU A 136 -14.53 -32.29 -2.88
CA GLU A 136 -15.90 -31.98 -2.42
C GLU A 136 -16.04 -30.86 -1.37
N GLN A 137 -16.97 -29.90 -1.46
CA GLN A 137 -18.04 -29.56 -2.42
C GLN A 137 -18.58 -28.18 -1.99
N LYS A 138 -19.10 -27.39 -2.96
CA LYS A 138 -19.84 -26.13 -2.74
C LYS A 138 -21.19 -26.37 -2.04
N LYS A 139 -21.58 -25.47 -1.12
CA LYS A 139 -23.00 -25.12 -0.85
C LYS A 139 -23.15 -23.70 -0.30
N GLU A 140 -24.12 -23.01 -0.85
CA GLU A 140 -24.61 -21.64 -0.61
C GLU A 140 -25.99 -21.81 0.11
N ILE A 141 -26.43 -21.04 1.13
CA ILE A 141 -27.29 -19.82 1.06
C ILE A 141 -27.96 -19.53 2.46
N LYS A 142 -28.09 -18.22 2.80
CA LYS A 142 -29.12 -17.46 3.62
C LYS A 142 -29.08 -17.24 5.17
N LYS A 143 -28.95 -15.94 5.47
CA LYS A 143 -29.56 -14.99 6.45
C LYS A 143 -30.79 -15.40 7.30
N GLU A 144 -30.80 -14.91 8.55
CA GLU A 144 -31.83 -14.12 9.29
C GLU A 144 -31.35 -13.89 10.76
N SER A 145 -30.97 -12.68 11.23
CA SER A 145 -31.73 -11.53 11.80
C SER A 145 -31.99 -11.52 13.33
N ARG A 146 -31.25 -10.64 14.07
CA ARG A 146 -31.54 -9.74 15.25
C ARG A 146 -32.35 -10.24 16.50
N PRO A 147 -32.37 -9.55 17.68
CA PRO A 147 -32.01 -8.15 18.00
C PRO A 147 -31.21 -7.82 19.30
N GLU A 148 -30.70 -6.56 19.26
CA GLU A 148 -30.31 -5.55 20.27
C GLU A 148 -30.42 -5.80 21.80
N HIS A 149 -29.41 -5.29 22.53
CA HIS A 149 -29.66 -4.32 23.60
C HIS A 149 -28.56 -3.25 23.72
N GLN A 150 -29.01 -2.02 23.93
CA GLN A 150 -28.26 -0.78 24.14
C GLN A 150 -27.77 -0.67 25.58
N GLU A 151 -26.71 0.11 25.86
CA GLU A 151 -26.81 1.22 26.84
C GLU A 151 -25.64 2.22 26.74
N ILE A 152 -26.01 3.47 27.04
CA ILE A 152 -25.36 4.77 26.81
C ILE A 152 -24.28 5.08 27.86
N LYS A 153 -23.27 5.90 27.53
CA LYS A 153 -22.79 6.98 28.44
C LYS A 153 -21.98 8.08 27.74
N GLU A 154 -22.36 9.30 28.12
CA GLU A 154 -22.05 10.61 27.56
C GLU A 154 -20.68 11.18 27.93
N GLU A 155 -20.31 12.19 27.15
CA GLU A 155 -19.12 13.02 27.11
C GLU A 155 -18.80 13.80 28.39
N LYS A 156 -17.51 14.14 28.56
CA LYS A 156 -17.10 15.44 29.12
C LYS A 156 -15.92 16.02 28.34
N GLN A 157 -16.16 17.18 27.73
CA GLN A 157 -15.16 18.11 27.22
C GLN A 157 -14.36 18.77 28.36
N ALA A 158 -13.07 18.99 28.11
CA ALA A 158 -12.33 20.14 28.61
C ALA A 158 -11.28 20.54 27.57
N GLU A 159 -11.38 21.76 27.06
CA GLU A 159 -10.43 22.39 26.13
C GLU A 159 -9.22 23.02 26.86
N GLN A 160 -8.11 23.11 26.12
CA GLN A 160 -7.12 24.20 25.98
C GLN A 160 -5.65 23.80 26.23
N ILE A 161 -4.59 24.21 25.50
CA ILE A 161 -4.31 24.96 24.24
C ILE A 161 -2.78 24.76 23.94
N ASN A 162 -2.42 24.59 22.65
CA ASN A 162 -1.14 24.83 21.90
C ASN A 162 0.25 24.27 22.34
N GLU A 163 0.91 23.49 21.48
CA GLU A 163 1.91 23.93 20.45
C GLU A 163 2.50 22.74 19.66
N PRO A 164 3.07 22.94 18.44
CA PRO A 164 3.31 21.86 17.47
C PRO A 164 4.71 21.24 17.62
N SER A 165 4.78 19.91 17.65
CA SER A 165 6.05 19.18 17.57
C SER A 165 5.97 18.10 16.50
N THR A 166 6.71 18.34 15.41
CA THR A 166 6.97 17.39 14.34
C THR A 166 8.11 16.46 14.76
N SER A 167 7.83 15.41 15.52
CA SER A 167 8.60 14.17 15.50
C SER A 167 7.87 13.11 16.30
N SER A 168 7.27 12.13 15.63
CA SER A 168 7.01 10.82 16.24
C SER A 168 6.50 9.86 15.19
N GLY A 169 7.20 8.72 15.08
CA GLY A 169 6.60 7.52 14.53
C GLY A 169 5.33 7.22 15.34
N SER A 170 4.20 7.19 14.64
CA SER A 170 2.96 6.74 15.22
C SER A 170 3.00 5.22 15.27
N ALA A 171 3.00 4.67 16.47
CA ALA A 171 2.85 3.26 16.73
C ALA A 171 1.59 2.73 16.03
N CYS A 172 1.72 1.55 15.41
CA CYS A 172 0.60 0.79 14.89
C CYS A 172 -0.37 0.47 16.03
N SER A 173 -1.65 0.81 15.87
CA SER A 173 -2.66 0.73 16.93
C SER A 173 -3.19 -0.70 17.18
N GLU A 174 -2.44 -1.72 16.75
CA GLU A 174 -2.78 -3.13 16.95
C GLU A 174 -1.68 -3.92 17.69
N CYS A 175 -0.80 -3.22 18.40
CA CYS A 175 0.27 -3.84 19.20
C CYS A 175 0.46 -3.14 20.55
N SER A 176 -0.54 -3.16 21.45
CA SER A 176 -0.25 -3.03 22.89
C SER A 176 -1.44 -3.42 23.77
N GLU A 177 -1.43 -4.65 24.28
CA GLU A 177 -1.85 -4.93 25.67
C GLU A 177 -0.93 -5.99 26.28
N ARG A 178 0.21 -5.56 26.84
CA ARG A 178 0.72 -6.12 28.10
C ARG A 178 1.81 -5.24 28.71
N SER A 179 1.38 -4.24 29.46
CA SER A 179 2.24 -3.64 30.48
C SER A 179 2.48 -4.67 31.60
N PHE A 180 3.70 -5.20 31.71
CA PHE A 180 4.13 -5.89 32.92
C PHE A 180 5.40 -5.23 33.47
N SER A 181 5.32 -4.87 34.74
CA SER A 181 6.30 -4.12 35.52
C SER A 181 7.71 -4.70 35.43
N ILE A 182 8.71 -3.84 35.22
CA ILE A 182 10.12 -4.20 35.32
C ILE A 182 10.44 -4.53 36.78
N GLN A 183 10.50 -5.83 37.09
CA GLN A 183 11.33 -6.35 38.16
C GLN A 183 12.66 -6.80 37.55
N VAL A 184 13.75 -6.25 38.07
CA VAL A 184 15.12 -6.70 37.80
C VAL A 184 15.23 -8.16 38.25
N GLY A 185 15.23 -9.07 37.28
CA GLY A 185 15.40 -10.50 37.48
C GLY A 185 16.33 -11.04 36.42
N VAL A 186 17.61 -11.16 36.77
CA VAL A 186 18.58 -11.97 36.02
C VAL A 186 18.05 -13.41 35.99
N ARG A 187 17.63 -13.87 34.82
CA ARG A 187 17.52 -15.30 34.51
C ARG A 187 18.14 -15.56 33.15
N SER A 188 19.36 -16.07 33.22
CA SER A 188 20.14 -16.61 32.12
C SER A 188 19.57 -17.98 31.74
N GLU A 189 18.99 -18.09 30.55
CA GLU A 189 18.87 -19.33 29.78
C GLU A 189 19.29 -18.96 28.35
N GLU A 190 20.30 -19.65 27.81
CA GLU A 190 20.94 -19.35 26.53
C GLU A 190 19.96 -19.51 25.35
N ALA A 191 19.28 -18.42 24.96
CA ALA A 191 18.59 -18.37 23.68
C ALA A 191 19.65 -18.30 22.56
N GLY A 192 19.96 -19.45 21.96
CA GLY A 192 20.90 -19.56 20.86
C GLY A 192 20.56 -18.62 19.69
N CYS A 193 21.58 -18.17 18.96
CA CYS A 193 21.39 -17.32 17.79
C CYS A 193 20.83 -18.14 16.61
N LYS A 194 19.57 -17.89 16.23
CA LYS A 194 18.91 -18.54 15.09
C LYS A 194 19.69 -18.39 13.78
N LEU A 195 20.33 -17.24 13.53
CA LEU A 195 21.16 -17.08 12.33
C LEU A 195 22.33 -18.08 12.32
N LYS A 196 23.02 -18.24 13.44
CA LYS A 196 24.14 -19.19 13.58
C LYS A 196 23.66 -20.64 13.40
N GLU A 197 22.48 -20.97 13.90
CA GLU A 197 21.84 -22.27 13.67
C GLU A 197 21.57 -22.51 12.18
N LEU A 198 20.99 -21.54 11.47
CA LEU A 198 20.70 -21.65 10.03
C LEU A 198 21.99 -21.75 9.18
N GLN A 199 23.04 -21.03 9.56
CA GLN A 199 24.34 -21.05 8.87
C GLN A 199 25.06 -22.41 8.99
N SER A 200 24.73 -23.22 10.00
CA SER A 200 25.31 -24.55 10.16
C SER A 200 24.84 -25.55 9.09
N LYS A 201 23.72 -25.27 8.43
CA LYS A 201 23.19 -26.06 7.31
C LYS A 201 23.87 -25.61 6.01
N GLN A 202 24.14 -26.55 5.10
CA GLN A 202 24.74 -26.21 3.81
C GLN A 202 23.80 -25.28 3.02
N VAL A 203 24.31 -24.10 2.64
CA VAL A 203 23.54 -23.08 1.93
C VAL A 203 23.97 -23.04 0.48
N LEU A 204 23.07 -23.38 -0.44
CA LEU A 204 23.29 -23.18 -1.87
C LEU A 204 23.17 -21.69 -2.20
N LYS A 205 24.29 -21.03 -2.47
CA LYS A 205 24.32 -19.64 -2.92
C LYS A 205 24.10 -19.63 -4.43
N LYS A 206 22.95 -19.16 -4.88
CA LYS A 206 22.69 -18.91 -6.31
C LYS A 206 23.01 -17.46 -6.60
N ASP A 207 23.76 -17.17 -7.66
CA ASP A 207 24.16 -15.80 -7.97
C ASP A 207 23.03 -15.02 -8.69
N THR A 208 21.86 -14.95 -8.05
CA THR A 208 20.62 -14.40 -8.61
C THR A 208 19.89 -13.54 -7.57
N ALA A 209 18.86 -12.80 -7.99
CA ALA A 209 17.92 -12.19 -7.05
C ALA A 209 17.18 -13.26 -6.23
N THR A 210 16.71 -12.85 -5.04
CA THR A 210 15.95 -13.69 -4.12
C THR A 210 14.61 -13.03 -3.82
N PHE A 211 13.55 -13.84 -3.83
CA PHE A 211 12.17 -13.42 -3.63
C PHE A 211 11.66 -13.97 -2.29
N TRP A 212 10.92 -13.15 -1.55
CA TRP A 212 10.53 -13.43 -0.17
C TRP A 212 9.01 -13.38 0.03
N PRO A 213 8.44 -14.29 0.84
CA PRO A 213 7.03 -14.26 1.23
C PRO A 213 6.78 -13.18 2.30
N SER A 214 5.54 -12.75 2.50
CA SER A 214 5.18 -11.64 3.41
C SER A 214 5.73 -11.75 4.84
N ASN A 215 5.82 -12.95 5.40
CA ASN A 215 6.18 -13.18 6.80
C ASN A 215 7.68 -13.44 7.04
N TRP A 216 8.55 -13.27 6.04
CA TRP A 216 9.96 -13.64 6.17
C TRP A 216 10.72 -12.77 7.20
N ARG A 217 10.36 -11.49 7.36
CA ARG A 217 10.98 -10.59 8.36
C ARG A 217 10.86 -11.14 9.79
N SER A 218 9.70 -11.69 10.14
CA SER A 218 9.46 -12.36 11.44
C SER A 218 10.42 -13.53 11.72
N LYS A 219 11.09 -14.05 10.68
CA LYS A 219 12.04 -15.16 10.80
C LYS A 219 13.45 -14.70 11.10
N LEU A 220 13.77 -13.41 10.93
CA LEU A 220 15.09 -12.86 11.22
C LEU A 220 15.43 -13.00 12.71
N CYS A 221 16.70 -13.27 13.00
CA CYS A 221 17.18 -13.32 14.38
C CYS A 221 17.33 -11.89 14.91
N THR A 222 16.85 -11.66 16.13
CA THR A 222 16.89 -10.37 16.82
C THR A 222 17.79 -10.38 18.06
N CYS A 223 18.73 -11.32 18.15
CA CYS A 223 19.73 -11.30 19.21
C CYS A 223 20.70 -10.11 19.05
N GLU A 224 21.38 -9.73 20.12
CA GLU A 224 22.28 -8.57 20.15
C GLU A 224 23.34 -8.59 19.04
N ASP A 225 23.99 -9.74 18.80
CA ASP A 225 24.95 -9.93 17.71
C ASP A 225 24.34 -9.63 16.33
N CYS A 226 23.12 -10.13 16.07
CA CYS A 226 22.45 -9.95 14.78
C CYS A 226 21.98 -8.50 14.58
N LEU A 227 21.43 -7.89 15.62
CA LEU A 227 21.01 -6.48 15.56
C LEU A 227 22.20 -5.56 15.31
N LYS A 228 23.35 -5.82 15.95
CA LYS A 228 24.59 -5.09 15.69
C LYS A 228 25.06 -5.26 14.24
N MET A 229 25.06 -6.49 13.74
CA MET A 229 25.41 -6.77 12.33
C MET A 229 24.45 -6.06 11.36
N TYR A 230 23.14 -6.06 11.61
CA TYR A 230 22.20 -5.35 10.74
C TYR A 230 22.41 -3.84 10.75
N ALA A 231 22.76 -3.26 11.91
CA ALA A 231 23.09 -1.85 12.03
C ALA A 231 24.38 -1.50 11.26
N GLU A 232 25.42 -2.33 11.37
CA GLU A 232 26.69 -2.16 10.63
C GLU A 232 26.51 -2.25 9.11
N LEU A 233 25.55 -3.06 8.64
CA LEU A 233 25.18 -3.19 7.23
C LEU A 233 24.12 -2.17 6.77
N GLU A 234 23.68 -1.24 7.63
CA GLU A 234 22.60 -0.27 7.36
C GLU A 234 21.25 -0.91 6.96
N VAL A 235 20.97 -2.14 7.40
CA VAL A 235 19.75 -2.91 7.06
C VAL A 235 18.89 -3.28 8.28
N GLN A 236 19.01 -2.55 9.38
CA GLN A 236 18.22 -2.78 10.60
C GLN A 236 16.69 -2.73 10.34
N PHE A 237 16.25 -1.96 9.35
CA PHE A 237 14.83 -1.88 8.94
C PHE A 237 14.25 -3.22 8.48
N LEU A 238 15.07 -4.21 8.12
CA LEU A 238 14.58 -5.54 7.75
C LEU A 238 13.86 -6.25 8.90
N THR A 239 14.07 -5.84 10.15
CA THR A 239 13.33 -6.40 11.30
C THR A 239 12.01 -5.68 11.58
N ASP A 240 11.72 -4.58 10.89
CA ASP A 240 10.48 -3.84 11.07
C ASP A 240 9.39 -4.35 10.11
N GLU A 241 8.33 -4.93 10.67
CA GLU A 241 7.19 -5.44 9.88
C GLU A 241 6.30 -4.31 9.32
N CYS A 242 6.42 -3.10 9.86
CA CYS A 242 5.73 -1.91 9.33
C CYS A 242 6.49 -1.28 8.15
N ASP A 243 7.73 -1.69 7.89
CA ASP A 243 8.55 -1.22 6.78
C ASP A 243 8.39 -2.15 5.55
N THR A 244 7.12 -2.40 5.17
CA THR A 244 6.74 -3.16 3.97
C THR A 244 5.80 -2.33 3.11
N VAL A 245 5.83 -2.51 1.78
CA VAL A 245 4.90 -1.79 0.89
C VAL A 245 3.45 -2.07 1.29
N LEU A 246 3.14 -3.33 1.60
CA LEU A 246 1.83 -3.77 2.06
C LEU A 246 1.39 -3.03 3.34
N ALA A 247 2.27 -2.85 4.33
CA ALA A 247 1.94 -2.10 5.54
C ALA A 247 1.65 -0.62 5.24
N TYR A 248 2.39 0.00 4.32
CA TYR A 248 2.13 1.38 3.88
C TYR A 248 0.82 1.51 3.09
N GLU A 249 0.53 0.57 2.19
CA GLU A 249 -0.72 0.54 1.43
C GLU A 249 -1.91 0.39 2.37
N ASN A 250 -1.85 -0.56 3.32
CA ASN A 250 -2.89 -0.77 4.33
C ASN A 250 -3.10 0.46 5.22
N LYS A 251 -2.03 1.19 5.56
CA LYS A 251 -2.14 2.44 6.29
C LYS A 251 -2.87 3.51 5.47
N GLY A 252 -2.51 3.65 4.19
CA GLY A 252 -3.16 4.60 3.29
C GLY A 252 -4.64 4.28 3.05
N THR A 253 -5.02 3.00 3.02
CA THR A 253 -6.43 2.58 2.89
C THR A 253 -7.20 2.77 4.19
N ASN A 254 -6.61 2.47 5.35
CA ASN A 254 -7.26 2.71 6.65
C ASN A 254 -7.47 4.21 6.91
N ASP A 255 -6.48 5.05 6.58
CA ASP A 255 -6.62 6.51 6.68
C ASP A 255 -7.71 7.01 5.71
N GLN A 256 -7.77 6.47 4.50
CA GLN A 256 -8.87 6.73 3.58
C GLN A 256 -10.21 6.20 4.08
N GLU A 257 -10.31 5.05 4.74
CA GLU A 257 -11.58 4.55 5.30
C GLU A 257 -12.10 5.44 6.42
N THR A 258 -11.21 5.99 7.24
CA THR A 258 -11.61 6.99 8.26
C THR A 258 -12.06 8.32 7.66
N ASP A 259 -11.53 8.71 6.50
CA ASP A 259 -11.91 9.91 5.73
C ASP A 259 -13.04 9.65 4.70
N ARG A 260 -13.35 8.37 4.42
CA ARG A 260 -14.42 7.87 3.53
C ARG A 260 -15.73 7.59 4.27
N ARG A 261 -15.97 8.25 5.40
CA ARG A 261 -17.35 8.59 5.70
C ARG A 261 -17.79 9.62 4.66
N ASP A 262 -18.21 9.11 3.51
CA ASP A 262 -18.72 9.92 2.40
C ASP A 262 -19.79 10.84 2.98
N PRO A 263 -19.57 12.18 2.99
CA PRO A 263 -20.53 13.11 3.56
C PRO A 263 -21.92 12.95 2.93
N LEU A 264 -22.00 12.47 1.68
CA LEU A 264 -23.23 12.09 1.02
C LEU A 264 -23.89 10.88 1.69
N MET A 265 -23.12 9.83 2.00
CA MET A 265 -23.65 8.64 2.68
C MET A 265 -24.02 8.93 4.13
N ASP A 266 -23.26 9.76 4.84
CA ASP A 266 -23.62 10.24 6.18
C ASP A 266 -24.90 11.09 6.15
N THR A 267 -25.03 11.97 5.16
CA THR A 267 -26.24 12.79 4.94
C THR A 267 -27.43 11.91 4.59
N LEU A 268 -27.28 10.94 3.68
CA LEU A 268 -28.31 9.99 3.32
C LEU A 268 -28.75 9.18 4.55
N ASN A 269 -27.81 8.64 5.32
CA ASN A 269 -28.09 7.88 6.52
C ASN A 269 -28.76 8.73 7.63
N SER A 270 -28.52 10.04 7.65
CA SER A 270 -29.18 10.97 8.58
C SER A 270 -30.62 11.32 8.19
N MET A 271 -31.01 11.15 6.92
CA MET A 271 -32.36 11.41 6.42
C MET A 271 -33.29 10.23 6.70
N ASN A 272 -34.60 10.47 6.79
CA ASN A 272 -35.56 9.37 6.89
C ASN A 272 -35.63 8.58 5.56
N ARG A 273 -36.05 7.30 5.62
CA ARG A 273 -36.08 6.41 4.45
C ARG A 273 -36.90 6.95 3.27
N VAL A 274 -37.92 7.77 3.53
CA VAL A 274 -38.74 8.37 2.46
C VAL A 274 -37.95 9.46 1.73
N GLN A 275 -37.29 10.35 2.49
CA GLN A 275 -36.43 11.40 1.94
C GLN A 275 -35.22 10.84 1.20
N GLN A 276 -34.63 9.75 1.71
CA GLN A 276 -33.53 9.05 1.03
C GLN A 276 -33.95 8.56 -0.35
N VAL A 277 -35.10 7.88 -0.43
CA VAL A 277 -35.63 7.34 -1.70
C VAL A 277 -35.96 8.48 -2.67
N GLU A 278 -36.61 9.54 -2.19
CA GLU A 278 -36.93 10.72 -3.00
C GLU A 278 -35.66 11.38 -3.56
N LEU A 279 -34.63 11.58 -2.72
CA LEU A 279 -33.36 12.17 -3.15
C LEU A 279 -32.64 11.29 -4.18
N ILE A 280 -32.61 9.97 -3.99
CA ILE A 280 -32.01 9.02 -4.93
C ILE A 280 -32.75 9.01 -6.26
N CYS A 281 -34.08 9.01 -6.24
CA CYS A 281 -34.90 9.08 -7.45
C CYS A 281 -34.64 10.39 -8.21
N GLU A 282 -34.69 11.53 -7.53
CA GLU A 282 -34.45 12.86 -8.13
C GLU A 282 -33.03 13.00 -8.68
N TYR A 283 -32.04 12.42 -8.00
CA TYR A 283 -30.66 12.38 -8.47
C TYR A 283 -30.52 11.55 -9.74
N ASN A 284 -31.14 10.36 -9.79
CA ASN A 284 -31.11 9.50 -10.97
C ASN A 284 -31.84 10.13 -12.16
N ASP A 285 -32.95 10.83 -11.91
CA ASP A 285 -33.68 11.60 -12.92
C ASP A 285 -32.81 12.73 -13.47
N LEU A 286 -32.18 13.53 -12.59
CA LEU A 286 -31.25 14.59 -12.99
C LEU A 286 -30.08 14.02 -13.81
N LYS A 287 -29.47 12.94 -13.35
CA LYS A 287 -28.34 12.28 -14.03
C LYS A 287 -28.73 11.83 -15.42
N THR A 288 -29.90 11.20 -15.57
CA THR A 288 -30.38 10.69 -16.85
C THR A 288 -30.67 11.85 -17.80
N GLU A 289 -31.44 12.86 -17.37
CA GLU A 289 -31.78 14.02 -18.20
C GLU A 289 -30.54 14.83 -18.61
N LEU A 290 -29.57 15.01 -17.70
CA LEU A 290 -28.32 15.72 -18.01
C LEU A 290 -27.47 14.93 -19.00
N THR A 291 -27.37 13.61 -18.82
CA THR A 291 -26.60 12.74 -19.74
C THR A 291 -27.20 12.77 -21.14
N ASP A 292 -28.52 12.70 -21.26
CA ASP A 292 -29.21 12.76 -22.55
C ASP A 292 -29.12 14.16 -23.19
N TYR A 293 -29.14 15.22 -22.39
CA TYR A 293 -28.92 16.59 -22.87
C TYR A 293 -27.51 16.76 -23.45
N LEU A 294 -26.48 16.32 -22.72
CA LEU A 294 -25.08 16.43 -23.14
C LEU A 294 -24.75 15.52 -24.32
N ARG A 295 -25.43 14.37 -24.48
CA ARG A 295 -25.22 13.46 -25.60
C ARG A 295 -25.44 14.14 -26.96
N ARG A 296 -26.38 15.08 -27.04
CA ARG A 296 -26.68 15.82 -28.28
C ARG A 296 -25.47 16.63 -28.77
N PHE A 297 -24.72 17.23 -27.85
CA PHE A 297 -23.49 17.97 -28.18
C PHE A 297 -22.37 17.05 -28.64
N ALA A 298 -22.29 15.85 -28.05
CA ALA A 298 -21.35 14.82 -28.48
C ALA A 298 -21.66 14.32 -29.90
N ASP A 299 -22.94 14.11 -30.21
CA ASP A 299 -23.41 13.65 -31.53
C ASP A 299 -23.25 14.74 -32.62
N GLU A 300 -23.44 16.01 -32.27
CA GLU A 300 -23.30 17.16 -33.17
C GLU A 300 -21.86 17.68 -33.28
N GLY A 301 -20.93 17.17 -32.46
CA GLY A 301 -19.53 17.61 -32.43
C GLY A 301 -19.35 19.05 -31.93
N THR A 302 -20.29 19.56 -31.12
CA THR A 302 -20.31 20.94 -30.62
C THR A 302 -19.74 21.03 -29.21
N VAL A 303 -19.02 22.11 -28.92
CA VAL A 303 -18.44 22.35 -27.58
C VAL A 303 -19.52 22.91 -26.65
N VAL A 304 -19.73 22.24 -25.52
CA VAL A 304 -20.66 22.66 -24.46
C VAL A 304 -20.18 23.97 -23.82
N LYS A 305 -21.04 24.98 -23.77
CA LYS A 305 -20.78 26.27 -23.13
C LYS A 305 -21.50 26.39 -21.78
N ARG A 306 -21.16 27.44 -21.02
CA ARG A 306 -21.78 27.71 -19.72
C ARG A 306 -23.28 27.96 -19.85
N GLU A 307 -23.67 28.66 -20.91
CA GLU A 307 -25.06 29.06 -21.17
C GLU A 307 -25.94 27.82 -21.41
N ASP A 308 -25.39 26.77 -22.03
CA ASP A 308 -26.10 25.52 -22.31
C ASP A 308 -26.44 24.77 -21.01
N ILE A 309 -25.48 24.71 -20.08
CA ILE A 309 -25.69 24.11 -18.75
C ILE A 309 -26.70 24.92 -17.94
N GLN A 310 -26.61 26.25 -17.99
CA GLN A 310 -27.54 27.12 -17.27
C GLN A 310 -28.97 26.97 -17.80
N HIS A 311 -29.13 26.94 -19.12
CA HIS A 311 -30.42 26.70 -19.77
C HIS A 311 -31.00 25.33 -19.39
N PHE A 312 -30.18 24.27 -19.35
CA PHE A 312 -30.61 22.95 -18.89
C PHE A 312 -31.20 23.00 -17.47
N PHE A 313 -30.52 23.63 -16.52
CA PHE A 313 -31.02 23.70 -15.14
C PHE A 313 -32.28 24.57 -14.98
N GLU A 314 -32.40 25.65 -15.76
CA GLU A 314 -33.62 26.48 -15.79
C GLU A 314 -34.82 25.69 -16.33
N GLU A 315 -34.62 24.94 -17.42
CA GLU A 315 -35.64 24.05 -17.96
C GLU A 315 -35.99 22.92 -16.98
N PHE A 316 -34.98 22.25 -16.41
CA PHE A 316 -35.14 21.14 -15.49
C PHE A 316 -35.95 21.56 -14.24
N GLN A 317 -35.63 22.71 -13.65
CA GLN A 317 -36.40 23.28 -12.53
C GLN A 317 -37.84 23.64 -12.94
N SER A 318 -38.04 24.16 -14.16
CA SER A 318 -39.39 24.48 -14.66
C SER A 318 -40.25 23.22 -14.84
N ARG A 319 -39.66 22.13 -15.33
CA ARG A 319 -40.32 20.82 -15.48
C ARG A 319 -40.65 20.22 -14.11
N LYS A 320 -39.72 20.29 -13.15
CA LYS A 320 -39.93 19.83 -11.77
C LYS A 320 -41.07 20.57 -11.07
N ARG A 321 -41.11 21.92 -11.16
CA ARG A 321 -42.21 22.75 -10.61
C ARG A 321 -43.59 22.40 -11.20
N ARG A 322 -43.64 22.00 -12.47
CA ARG A 322 -44.90 21.56 -13.12
C ARG A 322 -45.35 20.18 -12.65
N ARG A 323 -44.41 19.26 -12.34
CA ARG A 323 -44.72 17.92 -11.81
C ARG A 323 -45.25 17.99 -10.38
N THR A 324 -44.65 18.80 -9.50
CA THR A 324 -45.10 18.95 -8.11
C THR A 324 -46.44 19.69 -7.97
N ASN A 325 -46.74 20.67 -8.85
CA ASN A 325 -48.04 21.38 -8.84
C ASN A 325 -49.23 20.51 -9.28
N ARG A 326 -48.99 19.36 -9.94
CA ARG A 326 -50.06 18.49 -10.44
C ARG A 326 -50.58 17.50 -9.38
N MET A 327 -49.99 17.50 -8.19
CA MET A 327 -50.20 16.53 -7.11
C MET A 327 -50.95 17.14 -5.90
N GLN A 328 -51.84 18.11 -6.11
CA GLN A 328 -52.83 18.51 -5.11
C GLN A 328 -54.14 17.77 -5.37
N TYR A 329 -54.25 16.55 -4.88
CA TYR A 329 -55.56 15.89 -4.75
C TYR A 329 -56.25 16.46 -3.51
N TYR A 330 -57.28 17.27 -3.71
CA TYR A 330 -58.25 17.58 -2.67
C TYR A 330 -59.04 16.29 -2.35
N CYS A 331 -58.96 15.81 -1.11
CA CYS A 331 -59.96 14.88 -0.58
C CYS A 331 -61.16 15.69 -0.08
N SER A 332 -62.30 15.51 -0.74
CA SER A 332 -63.63 15.90 -0.26
C SER A 332 -64.24 14.80 0.60
#